data_AF-A0A7S1CXH5-F1
#
_entry.id   AF-A0A7S1CXH5-F1
#
_cell.length_a   1.000
_cell.length_b   1.000
_cell.length_c   1.000
_cell.angle_alpha   90.00
_cell.angle_beta   90.00
_cell.angle_gamma   90.00
#
_symmetry.space_group_name_H-M   'P 1'
#
loop_
_entity.id
_entity.type
_entity.pdbx_description
1 polymer ?
#
loop_
_entity_poly.entity_id
_entity_poly.type
_entity_poly.pdbx_seq_one_letter_code
_entity_poly.pdbx_strand_id
1 'polypeptide(L)'
;VTEVCGTNDPDSLELETYSSVKEAHKDGSLVAHCGSCGACSNPYDLTLMTHLDASVFGRLGRCGWRIMLGKRAVNRCLANRMGFTDECRDCWSRYIHCAAAKCHFSCMTRGLLGPSRCKECQERSCKADYLHCAGVDRERLGFMDVERDGSINPETFEDSCPSVDYFL
;
A
#
# COMPACT_ATOMS: atom_id res chain seq x y z
N VAL A 1 -1.76 -16.28 -12.31
CA VAL A 1 -2.99 -16.40 -11.49
C VAL A 1 -2.80 -15.44 -10.34
N THR A 2 -3.48 -14.30 -10.41
CA THR A 2 -3.34 -13.26 -9.41
C THR A 2 -4.60 -13.34 -8.55
N GLU A 3 -4.43 -13.65 -7.27
CA GLU A 3 -5.51 -13.54 -6.28
C GLU A 3 -6.07 -12.12 -6.29
N VAL A 4 -7.32 -11.94 -5.87
CA VAL A 4 -7.95 -10.63 -5.74
C VAL A 4 -8.76 -10.54 -4.46
N CYS A 5 -8.97 -9.33 -3.97
CA CYS A 5 -9.81 -9.05 -2.81
C CYS A 5 -11.08 -8.34 -3.30
N GLY A 6 -12.24 -8.87 -2.95
CA GLY A 6 -13.53 -8.39 -3.48
C GLY A 6 -14.71 -8.72 -2.59
N THR A 7 -15.90 -8.25 -2.97
CA THR A 7 -17.14 -8.45 -2.19
C THR A 7 -18.34 -8.66 -3.11
N ASN A 8 -19.26 -9.54 -2.71
CA ASN A 8 -20.57 -9.74 -3.36
C ASN A 8 -21.68 -8.87 -2.74
N ASP A 9 -21.41 -8.20 -1.63
CA ASP A 9 -22.32 -7.28 -0.96
C ASP A 9 -21.57 -6.00 -0.58
N PRO A 10 -21.59 -4.97 -1.45
CA PRO A 10 -20.93 -3.68 -1.19
C PRO A 10 -21.44 -2.97 0.07
N ASP A 11 -22.66 -3.26 0.51
CA ASP A 11 -23.26 -2.64 1.70
C ASP A 11 -22.76 -3.29 3.00
N SER A 12 -22.33 -4.56 2.96
CA SER A 12 -21.80 -5.30 4.11
C SER A 12 -20.39 -4.89 4.53
N LEU A 13 -19.63 -4.26 3.61
CA LEU A 13 -18.21 -3.89 3.78
C LEU A 13 -17.26 -5.08 4.04
N GLU A 14 -17.74 -6.32 3.93
CA GLU A 14 -16.93 -7.54 4.10
C GLU A 14 -16.21 -7.89 2.78
N LEU A 15 -14.90 -8.05 2.86
CA LEU A 15 -14.03 -8.34 1.72
C LEU A 15 -13.40 -9.72 1.86
N GLU A 16 -13.42 -10.48 0.77
CA GLU A 16 -12.91 -11.85 0.71
C GLU A 16 -11.86 -12.04 -0.38
N THR A 17 -10.98 -13.01 -0.16
CA THR A 17 -9.94 -13.36 -1.12
C THR A 17 -10.43 -14.39 -2.11
N TYR A 18 -10.31 -14.08 -3.40
CA TYR A 18 -10.59 -14.97 -4.51
C TYR A 18 -9.30 -15.38 -5.19
N SER A 19 -9.27 -16.61 -5.72
CA SER A 19 -8.11 -17.13 -6.45
C SER A 19 -7.83 -16.42 -7.77
N SER A 20 -8.84 -15.74 -8.33
CA SER A 20 -8.72 -14.89 -9.52
C SER A 20 -9.92 -13.96 -9.69
N VAL A 21 -9.76 -12.93 -10.51
CA VAL A 21 -10.86 -12.05 -10.99
C VAL A 21 -12.04 -12.86 -11.53
N LYS A 22 -11.75 -13.90 -12.32
CA LYS A 22 -12.78 -14.75 -12.94
C LYS A 22 -13.63 -15.46 -11.90
N GLU A 23 -13.02 -15.96 -10.83
CA GLU A 23 -13.78 -16.62 -9.76
C GLU A 23 -14.58 -15.59 -8.93
N ALA A 24 -14.03 -14.39 -8.68
CA ALA A 24 -14.79 -13.31 -8.05
C ALA A 24 -16.04 -12.94 -8.86
N HIS A 25 -15.88 -12.66 -10.16
CA HIS A 25 -17.00 -12.31 -11.03
C HIS A 25 -18.02 -13.45 -11.21
N LYS A 26 -17.57 -14.71 -11.18
CA LYS A 26 -18.46 -15.88 -11.21
C LYS A 26 -19.34 -15.99 -9.96
N ASP A 27 -18.83 -15.53 -8.82
CA ASP A 27 -19.58 -15.42 -7.56
C ASP A 27 -20.48 -14.18 -7.51
N GLY A 28 -20.43 -13.31 -8.53
CA GLY A 28 -21.12 -12.02 -8.54
C GLY A 28 -20.40 -10.94 -7.72
N SER A 29 -19.18 -11.23 -7.23
CA SER A 29 -18.36 -10.29 -6.48
C SER A 29 -17.72 -9.24 -7.36
N LEU A 30 -17.65 -8.01 -6.84
CA LEU A 30 -16.86 -6.91 -7.41
C LEU A 30 -15.45 -6.92 -6.81
N VAL A 31 -14.43 -6.61 -7.61
CA VAL A 31 -13.02 -6.63 -7.18
C VAL A 31 -12.59 -5.27 -6.64
N ALA A 32 -12.21 -5.20 -5.36
CA ALA A 32 -11.75 -3.97 -4.71
C ALA A 32 -10.27 -3.68 -5.00
N HIS A 33 -9.41 -4.70 -5.00
CA HIS A 33 -7.99 -4.57 -5.33
C HIS A 33 -7.38 -5.93 -5.71
N CYS A 34 -6.21 -5.90 -6.36
CA CYS A 34 -5.45 -7.11 -6.64
C CYS A 34 -4.70 -7.64 -5.40
N GLY A 35 -4.41 -8.93 -5.40
CA GLY A 35 -3.81 -9.66 -4.30
C GLY A 35 -4.84 -10.12 -3.26
N SER A 36 -4.41 -11.02 -2.39
CA SER A 36 -5.16 -11.42 -1.20
C SER A 36 -5.55 -10.22 -0.32
N CYS A 37 -6.70 -10.33 0.34
CA CYS A 37 -7.09 -9.40 1.38
C CYS A 37 -6.10 -9.43 2.55
N GLY A 38 -5.96 -8.30 3.25
CA GLY A 38 -5.16 -8.19 4.46
C GLY A 38 -5.71 -7.13 5.40
N ALA A 39 -4.88 -6.67 6.34
CA ALA A 39 -5.31 -5.76 7.40
C ALA A 39 -5.82 -4.39 6.89
N CYS A 40 -5.38 -3.95 5.71
CA CYS A 40 -5.83 -2.70 5.10
C CYS A 40 -6.98 -2.92 4.08
N SER A 41 -7.45 -4.16 3.91
CA SER A 41 -8.57 -4.51 3.03
C SER A 41 -9.89 -4.32 3.74
N ASN A 42 -10.20 -3.08 4.09
CA ASN A 42 -11.51 -2.65 4.57
C ASN A 42 -11.87 -1.30 3.91
N PRO A 43 -13.15 -1.00 3.70
CA PRO A 43 -13.54 0.18 2.93
C PRO A 43 -12.97 1.49 3.48
N TYR A 44 -12.88 1.65 4.80
CA TYR A 44 -12.30 2.86 5.41
C TYR A 44 -10.83 3.06 5.02
N ASP A 45 -9.98 2.05 5.19
CA ASP A 45 -8.56 2.15 4.84
C ASP A 45 -8.33 2.19 3.33
N LEU A 46 -9.15 1.49 2.53
CA LEU A 46 -9.10 1.55 1.07
C LEU A 46 -9.41 2.97 0.57
N THR A 47 -10.46 3.61 1.08
CA THR A 47 -10.77 5.02 0.78
C THR A 47 -9.63 5.93 1.20
N LEU A 48 -9.03 5.73 2.38
CA LEU A 48 -7.83 6.50 2.74
C LEU A 48 -6.70 6.29 1.72
N MET A 49 -6.46 5.04 1.29
CA MET A 49 -5.43 4.64 0.33
C MET A 49 -5.61 5.28 -1.06
N THR A 50 -6.84 5.39 -1.57
CA THR A 50 -7.13 6.03 -2.87
C THR A 50 -6.78 7.52 -2.86
N HIS A 51 -7.05 8.20 -1.74
CA HIS A 51 -6.75 9.62 -1.53
C HIS A 51 -5.29 9.92 -1.14
N LEU A 52 -4.41 8.91 -1.09
CA LEU A 52 -3.00 9.13 -0.78
C LEU A 52 -2.22 9.67 -1.98
N ASP A 53 -2.16 10.98 -2.14
CA ASP A 53 -1.24 11.63 -3.09
C ASP A 53 0.27 11.50 -2.74
N ALA A 54 1.14 12.03 -3.60
CA ALA A 54 2.59 12.08 -3.37
C ALA A 54 2.99 12.79 -2.04
N SER A 55 2.13 13.66 -1.50
CA SER A 55 2.36 14.31 -0.21
C SER A 55 2.27 13.32 0.95
N VAL A 56 1.58 12.18 0.76
CA VAL A 56 1.41 11.11 1.74
C VAL A 56 2.65 10.25 1.88
N PHE A 57 3.33 9.88 0.79
CA PHE A 57 4.66 9.27 0.92
C PHE A 57 5.61 10.22 1.68
N GLY A 58 5.42 11.54 1.53
CA GLY A 58 6.00 12.56 2.39
C GLY A 58 5.56 12.50 3.86
N ARG A 59 4.27 12.26 4.15
CA ARG A 59 3.72 12.08 5.52
C ARG A 59 4.24 10.81 6.19
N LEU A 60 4.22 9.68 5.49
CA LEU A 60 4.79 8.40 5.92
C LEU A 60 6.29 8.55 6.20
N GLY A 61 7.03 9.23 5.30
CA GLY A 61 8.43 9.59 5.53
C GLY A 61 8.64 10.41 6.81
N ARG A 62 7.78 11.40 7.08
CA ARG A 62 7.81 12.18 8.34
C ARG A 62 7.52 11.35 9.59
N CYS A 63 6.69 10.31 9.49
CA CYS A 63 6.52 9.35 10.57
C CYS A 63 7.71 8.39 10.69
N GLY A 64 8.34 8.03 9.58
CA GLY A 64 9.57 7.24 9.54
C GLY A 64 10.73 7.92 10.28
N TRP A 65 10.87 9.24 10.20
CA TRP A 65 11.87 9.98 10.98
C TRP A 65 11.69 9.87 12.50
N ARG A 66 10.50 9.48 12.99
CA ARG A 66 10.27 9.20 14.42
C ARG A 66 10.73 7.82 14.87
N ILE A 67 11.35 7.02 13.99
CA ILE A 67 11.87 5.69 14.34
C ILE A 67 12.87 5.75 15.50
N MET A 68 13.66 6.83 15.60
CA MET A 68 14.61 7.05 16.70
C MET A 68 13.93 7.20 18.08
N LEU A 69 12.62 7.48 18.10
CA LEU A 69 11.78 7.57 19.30
C LEU A 69 11.00 6.27 19.58
N GLY A 70 11.28 5.20 18.82
CA GLY A 70 10.72 3.87 18.97
C GLY A 70 9.33 3.66 18.33
N LYS A 71 8.90 2.39 18.30
CA LYS A 71 7.65 1.94 17.63
C LYS A 71 6.41 2.72 18.05
N ARG A 72 6.28 3.06 19.34
CA ARG A 72 5.12 3.82 19.86
C ARG A 72 5.02 5.21 19.24
N ALA A 73 6.14 5.89 19.01
CA ALA A 73 6.15 7.22 18.41
C ALA A 73 5.78 7.18 16.92
N VAL A 74 6.23 6.15 16.20
CA VAL A 74 5.83 5.90 14.81
C VAL A 74 4.33 5.61 14.74
N ASN A 75 3.81 4.70 15.56
CA ASN A 75 2.38 4.37 15.57
C ASN A 75 1.50 5.58 15.88
N ARG A 76 1.84 6.39 16.90
CA ARG A 76 1.10 7.62 17.17
C ARG A 76 1.13 8.61 16.00
N CYS A 77 2.26 8.71 15.31
CA CYS A 77 2.34 9.55 14.12
C CYS A 77 1.44 9.05 13.01
N LEU A 78 1.46 7.75 12.72
CA LEU A 78 0.60 7.14 11.71
C LEU A 78 -0.88 7.35 12.06
N ALA A 79 -1.28 7.09 13.31
CA ALA A 79 -2.64 7.33 13.78
C ALA A 79 -3.08 8.78 13.54
N ASN A 80 -2.26 9.75 13.98
CA ASN A 80 -2.62 11.17 13.93
C ASN A 80 -2.53 11.81 12.54
N ARG A 81 -1.75 11.22 11.61
CA ARG A 81 -1.45 11.83 10.30
C ARG A 81 -2.08 11.12 9.13
N MET A 82 -2.43 9.85 9.30
CA MET A 82 -2.93 8.99 8.22
C MET A 82 -4.36 8.55 8.48
N GLY A 83 -4.74 8.35 9.75
CA GLY A 83 -6.09 7.94 10.12
C GLY A 83 -6.37 6.46 10.00
N PHE A 84 -5.43 5.63 9.50
CA PHE A 84 -5.64 4.19 9.33
C PHE A 84 -6.12 3.49 10.60
N THR A 85 -6.89 2.41 10.40
CA THR A 85 -7.26 1.46 11.45
C THR A 85 -6.03 0.91 12.17
N ASP A 86 -6.22 0.35 13.35
CA ASP A 86 -5.14 -0.13 14.21
C ASP A 86 -4.34 -1.26 13.54
N GLU A 87 -5.04 -2.16 12.86
CA GLU A 87 -4.51 -3.32 12.14
C GLU A 87 -3.70 -2.87 10.92
N CYS A 88 -4.28 -2.06 10.04
CA CYS A 88 -3.59 -1.53 8.87
C CYS A 88 -2.37 -0.68 9.26
N ARG A 89 -2.50 0.12 10.33
CA ARG A 89 -1.40 0.91 10.88
C ARG A 89 -0.23 0.06 11.37
N ASP A 90 -0.47 -1.10 11.96
CA ASP A 90 0.63 -1.98 12.40
C ASP A 90 1.42 -2.50 11.19
N CYS A 91 0.78 -2.80 10.06
CA CYS A 91 1.46 -3.16 8.81
C CYS A 91 2.36 -2.02 8.31
N TRP A 92 1.86 -0.78 8.28
CA TRP A 92 2.66 0.40 7.94
C TRP A 92 3.82 0.62 8.92
N SER A 93 3.59 0.38 10.21
CA SER A 93 4.63 0.46 11.23
C SER A 93 5.75 -0.54 10.99
N ARG A 94 5.42 -1.80 10.70
CA ARG A 94 6.38 -2.85 10.36
C ARG A 94 7.17 -2.49 9.10
N TYR A 95 6.50 -1.95 8.09
CA TYR A 95 7.15 -1.49 6.86
C TYR A 95 8.18 -0.39 7.13
N ILE A 96 7.83 0.62 7.94
CA ILE A 96 8.74 1.69 8.36
C ILE A 96 9.95 1.12 9.14
N HIS A 97 9.73 0.17 10.05
CA HIS A 97 10.84 -0.45 10.80
C HIS A 97 11.74 -1.30 9.89
N CYS A 98 11.17 -2.02 8.92
CA CYS A 98 11.93 -2.74 7.91
C CYS A 98 12.80 -1.77 7.09
N ALA A 99 12.21 -0.67 6.62
CA ALA A 99 12.94 0.35 5.86
C ALA A 99 14.07 0.97 6.70
N ALA A 100 13.82 1.23 7.98
CA ALA A 100 14.85 1.74 8.89
C ALA A 100 15.94 0.70 9.19
N ALA A 101 15.64 -0.59 9.20
CA ALA A 101 16.63 -1.64 9.43
C ALA A 101 17.47 -1.94 8.18
N LYS A 102 16.81 -2.14 7.04
CA LYS A 102 17.43 -2.64 5.79
C LYS A 102 17.84 -1.54 4.81
N CYS A 103 17.18 -0.38 4.86
CA CYS A 103 17.30 0.67 3.85
C CYS A 103 17.74 2.03 4.42
N HIS A 104 18.20 2.09 5.67
CA HIS A 104 18.53 3.36 6.34
C HIS A 104 19.48 4.22 5.51
N PHE A 105 20.53 3.62 4.93
CA PHE A 105 21.57 4.34 4.22
C PHE A 105 20.99 4.98 2.97
N SER A 106 20.35 4.17 2.11
CA SER A 106 19.66 4.63 0.90
C SER A 106 18.61 5.70 1.18
N CYS A 107 17.94 5.63 2.33
CA CYS A 107 16.90 6.58 2.72
C CYS A 107 17.43 7.86 3.37
N MET A 108 18.53 7.82 4.11
CA MET A 108 19.17 9.01 4.68
C MET A 108 19.97 9.81 3.64
N THR A 109 20.51 9.15 2.61
CA THR A 109 21.24 9.81 1.51
C THR A 109 20.33 10.33 0.40
N ARG A 110 19.00 10.42 0.62
CA ARG A 110 18.01 10.84 -0.40
C ARG A 110 18.33 12.16 -1.10
N GLY A 111 19.01 13.09 -0.42
CA GLY A 111 19.45 14.36 -0.99
C GLY A 111 20.70 14.28 -1.86
N LEU A 112 21.51 13.23 -1.72
CA LEU A 112 22.80 13.05 -2.42
C LEU A 112 22.73 12.00 -3.54
N LEU A 113 21.90 10.96 -3.37
CA LEU A 113 21.78 9.80 -4.28
C LEU A 113 20.40 9.69 -4.96
N GLY A 114 19.55 10.69 -4.78
CA GLY A 114 18.20 10.75 -5.34
C GLY A 114 17.14 10.01 -4.52
N PRO A 115 15.84 10.37 -4.67
CA PRO A 115 14.73 9.75 -3.95
C PRO A 115 14.47 8.28 -4.35
N SER A 116 14.93 7.86 -5.53
CA SER A 116 14.67 6.54 -6.13
C SER A 116 15.33 5.40 -5.37
N ARG A 117 16.59 5.52 -4.94
CA ARG A 117 17.31 4.41 -4.25
C ARG A 117 16.71 3.97 -2.93
N CYS A 118 16.09 4.90 -2.21
CA CYS A 118 15.32 4.57 -1.02
C CYS A 118 14.07 3.76 -1.38
N LYS A 119 13.33 4.21 -2.40
CA LYS A 119 12.11 3.54 -2.90
C LYS A 119 12.45 2.12 -3.40
N GLU A 120 13.44 1.99 -4.29
CA GLU A 120 13.93 0.71 -4.81
C GLU A 120 14.33 -0.27 -3.70
N CYS A 121 15.05 0.22 -2.67
CA CYS A 121 15.43 -0.64 -1.55
C CYS A 121 14.21 -1.13 -0.76
N GLN A 122 13.25 -0.23 -0.50
CA GLN A 122 12.03 -0.56 0.23
C GLN A 122 11.16 -1.56 -0.56
N GLU A 123 11.01 -1.34 -1.87
CA GLU A 123 10.32 -2.25 -2.79
C GLU A 123 10.93 -3.65 -2.75
N ARG A 124 12.26 -3.74 -2.91
CA ARG A 124 12.95 -5.03 -2.90
C ARG A 124 12.94 -5.74 -1.55
N SER A 125 13.05 -4.99 -0.45
CA SER A 125 13.43 -5.57 0.85
C SER A 125 12.30 -5.64 1.87
N CYS A 126 11.22 -4.87 1.65
CA CYS A 126 10.17 -4.64 2.64
C CYS A 126 8.74 -4.72 2.07
N LYS A 127 8.55 -4.50 0.75
CA LYS A 127 7.20 -4.47 0.14
C LYS A 127 6.49 -5.81 0.20
N ALA A 128 7.20 -6.92 0.02
CA ALA A 128 6.60 -8.26 0.12
C ALA A 128 5.96 -8.52 1.49
N ASP A 129 6.72 -8.29 2.58
CA ASP A 129 6.22 -8.45 3.95
C ASP A 129 5.07 -7.47 4.26
N TYR A 130 5.17 -6.23 3.75
CA TYR A 130 4.10 -5.25 3.88
C TYR A 130 2.83 -5.72 3.18
N LEU A 131 2.90 -6.16 1.93
CA LEU A 131 1.75 -6.62 1.15
C LEU A 131 1.14 -7.90 1.72
N HIS A 132 1.94 -8.78 2.32
CA HIS A 132 1.43 -9.93 3.05
C HIS A 132 0.60 -9.54 4.28
N CYS A 133 0.97 -8.45 4.95
CA CYS A 133 0.24 -7.93 6.12
C CYS A 133 -0.98 -7.08 5.71
N ALA A 134 -0.77 -6.10 4.84
CA ALA A 134 -1.73 -5.08 4.47
C ALA A 134 -2.74 -5.57 3.43
N GLY A 135 -2.35 -6.50 2.55
CA GLY A 135 -3.14 -6.94 1.40
C GLY A 135 -3.06 -5.98 0.20
N VAL A 136 -2.86 -4.68 0.45
CA VAL A 136 -3.02 -3.63 -0.56
C VAL A 136 -1.97 -2.52 -0.46
N ASP A 137 -1.65 -1.94 -1.61
CA ASP A 137 -0.99 -0.65 -1.79
C ASP A 137 -1.68 0.12 -2.94
N ARG A 138 -1.14 1.30 -3.29
CA ARG A 138 -1.70 2.11 -4.37
C ARG A 138 -1.64 1.41 -5.73
N GLU A 139 -0.59 0.65 -6.00
CA GLU A 139 -0.44 -0.09 -7.27
C GLU A 139 -1.49 -1.20 -7.39
N ARG A 140 -1.76 -1.93 -6.29
CA ARG A 140 -2.83 -2.96 -6.24
C ARG A 140 -4.24 -2.39 -6.34
N LEU A 141 -4.40 -1.11 -6.05
CA LEU A 141 -5.64 -0.33 -6.29
C LEU A 141 -5.74 0.22 -7.72
N GLY A 142 -4.76 -0.04 -8.58
CA GLY A 142 -4.75 0.48 -9.96
C GLY A 142 -4.26 1.92 -10.09
N PHE A 143 -3.75 2.54 -9.02
CA PHE A 143 -3.09 3.84 -9.11
C PHE A 143 -1.60 3.66 -9.42
N MET A 144 -1.18 4.15 -10.59
CA MET A 144 0.24 4.23 -10.93
C MET A 144 0.86 5.51 -10.35
N ASP A 145 2.08 5.39 -9.83
CA ASP A 145 2.91 6.55 -9.54
C ASP A 145 3.36 7.16 -10.88
N VAL A 146 2.90 8.36 -11.21
CA VAL A 146 3.44 9.14 -12.34
C VAL A 146 4.83 9.61 -11.95
N GLU A 147 5.84 9.31 -12.76
CA GLU A 147 7.20 9.79 -12.50
C GLU A 147 7.26 11.32 -12.58
N ARG A 148 8.31 11.92 -11.99
CA ARG A 148 8.42 13.40 -11.88
C ARG A 148 8.53 14.09 -13.24
N ASP A 149 8.80 13.36 -14.31
CA ASP A 149 8.84 13.84 -15.69
C ASP A 149 7.52 13.66 -16.46
N GLY A 150 6.47 13.18 -15.78
CA GLY A 150 5.17 12.93 -16.39
C GLY A 150 5.10 11.64 -17.20
N SER A 151 6.18 10.83 -17.22
CA SER A 151 6.16 9.54 -17.89
C SER A 151 5.43 8.49 -17.04
N ILE A 152 4.63 7.67 -17.73
CA ILE A 152 4.07 6.43 -17.19
C ILE A 152 5.09 5.35 -17.52
N ASN A 153 5.58 4.62 -16.52
CA ASN A 153 6.44 3.46 -16.79
C ASN A 153 5.58 2.32 -17.37
N PRO A 154 5.76 1.93 -18.65
CA PRO A 154 4.93 0.91 -19.27
C PRO A 154 5.21 -0.50 -18.73
N GLU A 155 6.35 -0.75 -18.08
CA GLU A 155 6.61 -2.03 -17.39
C GLU A 155 5.71 -2.22 -16.15
N THR A 156 5.21 -1.12 -15.54
CA THR A 156 4.19 -1.19 -14.47
C THR A 156 2.77 -1.33 -15.01
N PHE A 157 2.55 -1.15 -16.31
CA PHE A 157 1.21 -1.13 -16.91
C PHE A 157 0.67 -2.54 -17.22
N GLU A 158 1.51 -3.47 -17.67
CA GLU A 158 1.07 -4.86 -17.92
C GLU A 158 0.87 -5.69 -16.63
N ASP A 159 1.51 -5.30 -15.53
CA ASP A 159 1.30 -5.86 -14.19
C ASP A 159 0.30 -5.05 -13.32
N SER A 160 -0.14 -3.89 -13.80
CA SER A 160 -1.12 -3.06 -13.08
C SER A 160 -2.49 -3.73 -13.11
N CYS A 161 -3.08 -3.91 -11.93
CA CYS A 161 -4.37 -4.57 -11.70
C CYS A 161 -5.48 -3.99 -12.61
N PRO A 162 -5.78 -4.58 -13.79
CA PRO A 162 -6.65 -3.94 -14.78
C PRO A 162 -8.13 -4.19 -14.47
N SER A 163 -8.43 -4.70 -13.28
CA SER A 163 -9.68 -5.37 -12.92
C SER A 163 -10.25 -4.89 -11.59
N VAL A 164 -9.82 -3.71 -11.10
CA VAL A 164 -10.50 -3.06 -9.98
C VAL A 164 -11.82 -2.50 -10.47
N ASP A 165 -12.90 -3.02 -9.91
CA ASP A 165 -14.23 -2.47 -10.07
C ASP A 165 -14.29 -1.28 -9.08
N TYR A 166 -14.31 -0.04 -9.55
CA TYR A 166 -14.34 1.12 -8.64
C TYR A 166 -15.76 1.29 -8.09
N PHE A 167 -15.99 0.85 -6.84
CA PHE A 167 -17.30 0.92 -6.15
C PHE A 167 -17.24 1.54 -4.74
N LEU A 168 -16.12 2.17 -4.38
CA LEU A 168 -15.92 2.88 -3.10
C LEU A 168 -16.40 4.34 -3.16
#